data_AF-C1AAK1-F1
#
_entry.id   AF-C1AAK1-F1
#
_cell.length_a   1.000
_cell.length_b   1.000
_cell.length_c   1.000
_cell.angle_alpha   90.00
_cell.angle_beta   90.00
_cell.angle_gamma   90.00
#
_symmetry.space_group_name_H-M   'P 1'
#
loop_
_entity.id
_entity.type
_entity.pdbx_description
1 polymer ?
#
loop_
_entity_poly.entity_id
_entity_poly.type
_entity_poly.pdbx_seq_one_letter_code
_entity_poly.pdbx_strand_id
1 'polypeptide(L)'
;MSWRTMWRGAVLASVCVAVAAACRTGRGAESAGPLAAASATPTVRMLLVNDVYVTDTLRDGTGGLARVAAFRDSVERVTGSRVLFVLAGDVLSPSVLSKWYGGAQMVDGFNAARLDWAALGNHEFDGSRANLVARLGESKFRWLSGNCTESNGAAFPGVRGWDTVRVAGAKVGIFGTNIVLEYPAYVRCRNADSVTTALVDTLQQQGADLIVGLTHRLMYEDSTTLAREPRIHSILGGHDHDGKRVALGGRVVVKAVSNSRTAYLVTFTKSGTGWAVHDQEVHFVAGMPDDPVTRAAVHRWRDTLTRRIGPDRVLGIAPEPINAIDSISKRESPFGNMIVDAMRAGTNADVAIINSGALRFDDIMPAGPITRHMIEGIFLFADETRAVTFPITGARLRELIEVGIRRGGLGGGPYPQVSGVRFQFDARQPSGARVIGPLTRDDGRVIAPNDTVRLSFVTYPACRSGDGYRIPEAAAVCAEHERTPANFPRTADLVMQHLERMNGRIVMPPTGRVRRLDR
;
A
#
# COMPACT_ATOMS: atom_id res chain seq x y z
N MET A 1 21.55 24.65 38.97
CA MET A 1 21.72 23.28 39.49
C MET A 1 21.87 22.37 38.28
N SER A 2 23.08 22.18 37.73
CA SER A 2 24.03 21.07 38.01
C SER A 2 23.28 19.73 38.07
N TRP A 3 23.57 18.69 37.28
CA TRP A 3 24.84 17.97 37.23
C TRP A 3 25.13 17.35 35.85
N ARG A 4 26.41 17.37 35.47
CA ARG A 4 27.06 16.67 34.34
C ARG A 4 27.80 15.43 34.87
N THR A 5 27.85 14.36 34.06
CA THR A 5 28.94 13.34 34.03
C THR A 5 28.72 12.47 32.79
N MET A 6 29.39 12.67 31.64
CA MET A 6 30.73 12.19 31.24
C MET A 6 31.07 10.76 31.68
N TRP A 7 30.97 9.78 30.77
CA TRP A 7 31.88 8.62 30.70
C TRP A 7 32.23 8.33 29.23
N ARG A 8 33.51 8.52 28.89
CA ARG A 8 34.18 8.05 27.67
C ARG A 8 34.90 6.75 28.03
N GLY A 9 34.90 5.78 27.12
CA GLY A 9 35.70 4.56 27.25
C GLY A 9 35.60 3.71 26.01
N ALA A 10 36.46 3.99 25.02
CA ALA A 10 36.69 3.14 23.87
C ALA A 10 37.65 2.00 24.27
N VAL A 11 37.33 0.77 23.89
CA VAL A 11 38.28 -0.36 23.90
C VAL A 11 38.33 -0.93 22.49
N LEU A 12 39.41 -0.59 21.77
CA LEU A 12 39.86 -1.31 20.58
C LEU A 12 40.56 -2.58 21.06
N ALA A 13 40.10 -3.74 20.59
CA ALA A 13 40.85 -4.99 20.68
C ALA A 13 41.35 -5.37 19.28
N SER A 14 42.65 -5.20 19.08
CA SER A 14 43.41 -5.64 17.91
C SER A 14 43.54 -7.16 17.90
N VAL A 15 43.16 -7.81 16.79
CA VAL A 15 43.46 -9.23 16.54
C VAL A 15 44.75 -9.30 15.73
N CYS A 16 45.83 -9.76 16.37
CA CYS A 16 47.09 -10.09 15.72
C CYS A 16 46.97 -11.40 14.93
N VAL A 17 47.38 -11.37 13.67
CA VAL A 17 47.59 -12.53 12.80
C VAL A 17 48.94 -13.16 13.14
N ALA A 18 48.96 -14.41 13.59
CA ALA A 18 50.16 -15.21 13.74
C ALA A 18 50.35 -16.07 12.47
N VAL A 19 51.41 -15.77 11.71
CA VAL A 19 51.92 -16.60 10.62
C VAL A 19 52.93 -17.59 11.21
N ALA A 20 52.62 -18.88 11.16
CA ALA A 20 53.58 -19.94 11.46
C ALA A 20 53.98 -20.64 10.15
N ALA A 21 55.21 -20.39 9.73
CA ALA A 21 55.90 -21.18 8.72
C ALA A 21 56.54 -22.40 9.41
N ALA A 22 56.27 -23.61 8.92
CA ALA A 22 57.03 -24.80 9.28
C ALA A 22 57.30 -25.64 8.02
N CYS A 23 58.58 -25.96 7.83
CA CYS A 23 59.16 -26.65 6.70
C CYS A 23 58.75 -28.13 6.60
N ARG A 24 58.84 -28.61 5.36
CA ARG A 24 58.57 -29.97 4.86
C ARG A 24 59.61 -31.01 5.29
N THR A 25 59.12 -32.21 5.61
CA THR A 25 59.65 -33.55 5.25
C THR A 25 58.49 -34.54 5.48
N GLY A 26 58.14 -35.57 4.72
CA GLY A 26 58.52 -36.13 3.43
C GLY A 26 57.66 -37.39 3.22
N ARG A 27 57.19 -37.60 1.98
CA ARG A 27 56.69 -38.85 1.34
C ARG A 27 55.56 -39.66 1.99
N GLY A 28 54.42 -39.63 1.29
CA GLY A 28 53.38 -40.68 1.25
C GLY A 28 52.40 -40.34 0.14
N ALA A 29 52.53 -41.00 -1.01
CA ALA A 29 51.63 -40.82 -2.14
C ALA A 29 50.38 -41.68 -1.93
N GLU A 30 49.28 -41.03 -1.55
CA GLU A 30 47.93 -41.58 -1.76
C GLU A 30 47.21 -40.62 -2.71
N SER A 31 46.78 -41.16 -3.86
CA SER A 31 45.92 -40.47 -4.80
C SER A 31 44.59 -40.17 -4.11
N ALA A 32 44.44 -38.95 -3.59
CA ALA A 32 43.15 -38.42 -3.21
C ALA A 32 42.28 -38.35 -4.48
N GLY A 33 41.37 -39.32 -4.61
CA GLY A 33 40.25 -39.19 -5.54
C GLY A 33 39.52 -37.87 -5.25
N PRO A 34 38.83 -37.27 -6.25
CA PRO A 34 38.15 -36.01 -6.05
C PRO A 34 37.22 -36.16 -4.84
N LEU A 35 37.43 -35.34 -3.81
CA LEU A 35 36.46 -35.15 -2.73
C LEU A 35 35.14 -34.83 -3.42
N ALA A 36 34.21 -35.79 -3.40
CA ALA A 36 32.84 -35.55 -3.79
C ALA A 36 32.38 -34.37 -2.94
N ALA A 37 32.14 -33.22 -3.59
CA ALA A 37 31.57 -32.06 -2.92
C ALA A 37 30.33 -32.56 -2.19
N ALA A 38 30.34 -32.50 -0.85
CA ALA A 38 29.16 -32.82 -0.06
C ALA A 38 28.02 -32.01 -0.66
N SER A 39 27.00 -32.70 -1.18
CA SER A 39 25.87 -32.05 -1.85
C SER A 39 25.26 -31.07 -0.87
N ALA A 40 25.50 -29.77 -1.06
CA ALA A 40 24.98 -28.74 -0.19
C ALA A 40 23.45 -28.91 -0.08
N THR A 41 22.93 -28.93 1.14
CA THR A 41 21.49 -29.09 1.39
C THR A 41 20.70 -28.06 0.56
N PRO A 42 19.75 -28.48 -0.30
CA PRO A 42 18.96 -27.56 -1.11
C PRO A 42 18.37 -26.44 -0.26
N THR A 43 18.70 -25.20 -0.61
CA THR A 43 18.30 -24.01 0.14
C THR A 43 17.73 -22.97 -0.82
N VAL A 44 16.51 -22.51 -0.57
CA VAL A 44 15.81 -21.48 -1.35
C VAL A 44 15.63 -20.25 -0.47
N ARG A 45 15.92 -19.07 -1.00
CA ARG A 45 15.73 -17.79 -0.30
C ARG A 45 14.79 -16.91 -1.09
N MET A 46 13.79 -16.34 -0.42
CA MET A 46 12.85 -15.38 -0.99
C MET A 46 12.90 -14.09 -0.18
N LEU A 47 13.05 -12.95 -0.83
CA LEU A 47 12.98 -11.63 -0.22
C LEU A 47 11.63 -11.00 -0.58
N LEU A 48 10.76 -10.83 0.40
CA LEU A 48 9.42 -10.27 0.24
C LEU A 48 9.41 -8.77 0.59
N VAL A 49 8.81 -7.98 -0.29
CA VAL A 49 8.22 -6.67 0.01
C VAL A 49 6.75 -6.64 -0.42
N ASN A 50 5.97 -5.67 0.05
CA ASN A 50 4.56 -5.46 -0.31
C ASN A 50 4.19 -3.99 -0.16
N ASP A 51 3.09 -3.57 -0.80
CA ASP A 51 2.47 -2.26 -0.61
C ASP A 51 3.50 -1.13 -0.77
N VAL A 52 4.15 -1.07 -1.95
CA VAL A 52 5.24 -0.12 -2.24
C VAL A 52 4.72 1.01 -3.11
N TYR A 53 4.44 2.14 -2.45
CA TYR A 53 3.92 3.39 -3.01
C TYR A 53 5.01 4.42 -3.28
N VAL A 54 6.15 4.31 -2.60
CA VAL A 54 7.34 5.14 -2.81
C VAL A 54 8.54 4.21 -2.95
N THR A 55 9.13 4.17 -4.15
CA THR A 55 10.36 3.39 -4.41
C THR A 55 11.61 4.05 -3.84
N ASP A 56 11.50 5.31 -3.46
CA ASP A 56 12.56 6.12 -2.92
C ASP A 56 12.73 5.99 -1.41
N THR A 57 13.86 6.47 -0.88
CA THR A 57 14.01 6.66 0.56
C THR A 57 12.97 7.65 1.07
N LEU A 58 12.22 7.24 2.10
CA LEU A 58 11.23 8.09 2.75
C LEU A 58 11.91 9.22 3.54
N ARG A 59 11.15 10.25 3.88
CA ARG A 59 11.69 11.44 4.57
C ARG A 59 12.22 11.16 5.97
N ASP A 60 11.70 10.15 6.64
CA ASP A 60 12.21 9.66 7.93
C ASP A 60 13.51 8.84 7.80
N GLY A 61 14.03 8.70 6.57
CA GLY A 61 15.25 7.95 6.27
C GLY A 61 15.04 6.46 6.11
N THR A 62 13.81 5.96 6.27
CA THR A 62 13.49 4.53 6.11
C THR A 62 13.14 4.16 4.66
N GLY A 63 13.01 2.87 4.39
CA GLY A 63 12.62 2.37 3.07
C GLY A 63 13.68 2.55 1.99
N GLY A 64 13.23 2.54 0.74
CA GLY A 64 14.07 2.71 -0.45
C GLY A 64 14.38 1.40 -1.16
N LEU A 65 13.84 1.25 -2.37
CA LEU A 65 13.99 0.07 -3.21
C LEU A 65 15.46 -0.22 -3.57
N ALA A 66 16.28 0.82 -3.69
CA ALA A 66 17.71 0.66 -3.93
C ALA A 66 18.45 -0.05 -2.79
N ARG A 67 18.02 0.16 -1.53
CA ARG A 67 18.58 -0.56 -0.37
C ARG A 67 18.11 -2.00 -0.32
N VAL A 68 16.86 -2.26 -0.70
CA VAL A 68 16.33 -3.63 -0.85
C VAL A 68 17.15 -4.41 -1.87
N ALA A 69 17.41 -3.82 -3.04
CA ALA A 69 18.24 -4.42 -4.07
C ALA A 69 19.68 -4.69 -3.60
N ALA A 70 20.31 -3.72 -2.94
CA ALA A 70 21.66 -3.90 -2.37
C ALA A 70 21.70 -4.98 -1.28
N PHE A 71 20.69 -5.05 -0.43
CA PHE A 71 20.57 -6.08 0.59
C PHE A 71 20.47 -7.47 -0.05
N ARG A 72 19.58 -7.66 -1.03
CA ARG A 72 19.50 -8.91 -1.80
C ARG A 72 20.88 -9.29 -2.34
N ASP A 73 21.54 -8.37 -3.04
CA ASP A 73 22.83 -8.63 -3.68
C ASP A 73 23.92 -8.98 -2.65
N SER A 74 23.85 -8.39 -1.45
CA SER A 74 24.74 -8.73 -0.34
C SER A 74 24.51 -10.17 0.15
N VAL A 75 23.26 -10.62 0.26
CA VAL A 75 22.92 -11.99 0.64
C VAL A 75 23.36 -12.98 -0.44
N GLU A 76 23.13 -12.66 -1.71
CA GLU A 76 23.60 -13.50 -2.82
C GLU A 76 25.12 -13.66 -2.82
N ARG A 77 25.85 -12.56 -2.62
CA ARG A 77 27.31 -12.55 -2.56
C ARG A 77 27.87 -13.35 -1.37
N VAL A 78 27.26 -13.22 -0.19
CA VAL A 78 27.71 -13.93 1.01
C VAL A 78 27.39 -15.42 0.94
N THR A 79 26.23 -15.78 0.39
CA THR A 79 25.75 -17.17 0.36
C THR A 79 26.15 -17.94 -0.90
N GLY A 80 26.55 -17.24 -1.97
CA GLY A 80 26.77 -17.82 -3.30
C GLY A 80 25.49 -18.35 -3.96
N SER A 81 24.31 -17.98 -3.45
CA SER A 81 23.02 -18.52 -3.89
C SER A 81 22.05 -17.40 -4.28
N ARG A 82 21.28 -17.62 -5.35
CA ARG A 82 20.25 -16.68 -5.81
C ARG A 82 19.19 -16.46 -4.72
N VAL A 83 18.77 -15.21 -4.55
CA VAL A 83 17.62 -14.82 -3.74
C VAL A 83 16.49 -14.42 -4.67
N LEU A 84 15.33 -15.08 -4.57
CA LEU A 84 14.15 -14.73 -5.33
C LEU A 84 13.52 -13.47 -4.74
N PHE A 85 13.53 -12.35 -5.47
CA PHE A 85 12.92 -11.10 -5.03
C PHE A 85 11.45 -11.07 -5.46
N VAL A 86 10.53 -10.98 -4.49
CA VAL A 86 9.08 -11.06 -4.73
C VAL A 86 8.33 -9.90 -4.08
N LEU A 87 7.23 -9.52 -4.74
CA LEU A 87 6.38 -8.40 -4.35
C LEU A 87 4.93 -8.86 -4.22
N ALA A 88 4.34 -8.72 -3.03
CA ALA A 88 2.97 -9.19 -2.79
C ALA A 88 1.91 -8.10 -3.06
N GLY A 89 1.92 -7.53 -4.27
CA GLY A 89 0.89 -6.61 -4.78
C GLY A 89 0.96 -5.17 -4.26
N ASP A 90 0.06 -4.34 -4.79
CA ASP A 90 -0.11 -2.89 -4.57
C ASP A 90 1.18 -2.12 -4.81
N VAL A 91 1.47 -1.93 -6.11
CA VAL A 91 2.69 -1.27 -6.59
C VAL A 91 2.42 -0.25 -7.68
N LEU A 92 1.38 -0.40 -8.50
CA LEU A 92 1.10 0.57 -9.55
C LEU A 92 0.46 1.85 -9.01
N SER A 93 -0.20 1.79 -7.85
CA SER A 93 -0.94 2.86 -7.18
C SER A 93 -1.07 2.50 -5.69
N PRO A 94 -1.40 3.43 -4.78
CA PRO A 94 -1.35 4.89 -4.93
C PRO A 94 0.07 5.47 -4.87
N SER A 95 0.42 6.43 -5.73
CA SER A 95 1.60 7.28 -5.50
C SER A 95 1.50 8.62 -6.22
N VAL A 96 2.19 9.65 -5.70
CA VAL A 96 2.26 10.97 -6.36
C VAL A 96 2.79 10.84 -7.78
N LEU A 97 3.76 9.95 -8.01
CA LEU A 97 4.27 9.68 -9.35
C LEU A 97 3.24 8.91 -10.20
N SER A 98 2.53 7.94 -9.63
CA SER A 98 1.53 7.12 -10.35
C SER A 98 0.39 7.98 -10.87
N LYS A 99 0.01 9.03 -10.14
CA LYS A 99 -0.93 10.07 -10.60
C LYS A 99 -0.54 10.67 -11.96
N TRP A 100 0.75 10.82 -12.23
CA TRP A 100 1.26 11.46 -13.46
C TRP A 100 1.79 10.47 -14.51
N TYR A 101 2.20 9.28 -14.09
CA TYR A 101 2.93 8.31 -14.92
C TYR A 101 2.29 6.92 -14.97
N GLY A 102 1.13 6.74 -14.33
CA GLY A 102 0.33 5.51 -14.43
C GLY A 102 1.05 4.25 -13.96
N GLY A 103 2.02 4.38 -13.05
CA GLY A 103 2.82 3.27 -12.50
C GLY A 103 4.07 2.92 -13.30
N ALA A 104 4.35 3.59 -14.43
CA ALA A 104 5.52 3.31 -15.26
C ALA A 104 6.84 3.46 -14.47
N GLN A 105 6.88 4.43 -13.55
CA GLN A 105 8.01 4.62 -12.65
C GLN A 105 8.25 3.46 -11.69
N MET A 106 7.17 2.79 -11.29
CA MET A 106 7.23 1.67 -10.35
C MET A 106 7.78 0.45 -11.08
N VAL A 107 7.26 0.20 -12.29
CA VAL A 107 7.77 -0.84 -13.19
C VAL A 107 9.24 -0.62 -13.51
N ASP A 108 9.68 0.60 -13.88
CA ASP A 108 11.10 0.89 -14.14
C ASP A 108 11.98 0.66 -12.90
N GLY A 109 11.53 1.13 -11.72
CA GLY A 109 12.22 0.91 -10.46
C GLY A 109 12.40 -0.58 -10.13
N PHE A 110 11.33 -1.37 -10.21
CA PHE A 110 11.38 -2.81 -9.92
C PHE A 110 12.08 -3.63 -11.01
N ASN A 111 12.05 -3.17 -12.27
CA ASN A 111 12.88 -3.71 -13.34
C ASN A 111 14.37 -3.51 -13.04
N ALA A 112 14.76 -2.30 -12.62
CA ALA A 112 16.13 -1.99 -12.21
C ALA A 112 16.55 -2.80 -10.96
N ALA A 113 15.62 -2.95 -10.01
CA ALA A 113 15.81 -3.75 -8.81
C ALA A 113 15.81 -5.27 -9.07
N ARG A 114 15.64 -5.75 -10.31
CA ARG A 114 15.60 -7.18 -10.69
C ARG A 114 14.57 -7.99 -9.90
N LEU A 115 13.33 -7.50 -9.83
CA LEU A 115 12.21 -8.26 -9.28
C LEU A 115 11.98 -9.55 -10.08
N ASP A 116 11.60 -10.65 -9.42
CA ASP A 116 11.29 -11.92 -10.09
C ASP A 116 9.80 -12.12 -10.33
N TRP A 117 8.98 -11.89 -9.30
CA TRP A 117 7.53 -11.96 -9.37
C TRP A 117 6.84 -10.83 -8.60
N ALA A 118 5.69 -10.41 -9.10
CA ALA A 118 4.72 -9.63 -8.38
C ALA A 118 3.35 -10.33 -8.40
N ALA A 119 2.64 -10.36 -7.28
CA ALA A 119 1.20 -10.58 -7.31
C ALA A 119 0.51 -9.30 -7.79
N LEU A 120 -0.64 -9.43 -8.46
CA LEU A 120 -1.57 -8.30 -8.52
C LEU A 120 -2.10 -8.05 -7.10
N GLY A 121 -2.36 -6.80 -6.75
CA GLY A 121 -3.12 -6.34 -5.60
C GLY A 121 -4.39 -5.62 -6.05
N ASN A 122 -5.08 -4.95 -5.12
CA ASN A 122 -6.29 -4.19 -5.46
C ASN A 122 -5.97 -2.91 -6.23
N HIS A 123 -4.84 -2.27 -5.94
CA HIS A 123 -4.48 -0.98 -6.54
C HIS A 123 -3.88 -1.09 -7.94
N GLU A 124 -3.54 -2.29 -8.40
CA GLU A 124 -3.26 -2.53 -9.82
C GLU A 124 -4.49 -2.22 -10.71
N PHE A 125 -5.71 -2.27 -10.14
CA PHE A 125 -6.96 -2.04 -10.85
C PHE A 125 -7.53 -0.62 -10.70
N ASP A 126 -6.84 0.29 -10.01
CA ASP A 126 -7.28 1.69 -9.85
C ASP A 126 -7.36 2.44 -11.20
N GLY A 127 -6.49 2.08 -12.15
CA GLY A 127 -6.40 2.70 -13.47
C GLY A 127 -7.34 2.06 -14.50
N SER A 128 -7.20 2.50 -15.75
CA SER A 128 -7.87 1.84 -16.87
C SER A 128 -7.23 0.48 -17.19
N ARG A 129 -8.01 -0.44 -17.79
CA ARG A 129 -7.47 -1.71 -18.33
C ARG A 129 -6.27 -1.48 -19.24
N ALA A 130 -6.31 -0.46 -20.09
CA ALA A 130 -5.22 -0.15 -21.01
C ALA A 130 -3.94 0.23 -20.26
N ASN A 131 -4.05 1.01 -19.17
CA ASN A 131 -2.91 1.34 -18.33
C ASN A 131 -2.33 0.08 -17.66
N LEU A 132 -3.17 -0.77 -17.07
CA LEU A 132 -2.72 -2.04 -16.47
C LEU A 132 -1.97 -2.89 -17.49
N VAL A 133 -2.55 -3.14 -18.67
CA VAL A 133 -1.92 -3.97 -19.72
C VAL A 133 -0.58 -3.38 -20.18
N ALA A 134 -0.46 -2.05 -20.28
CA ALA A 134 0.82 -1.40 -20.60
C ALA A 134 1.87 -1.68 -19.52
N ARG A 135 1.53 -1.53 -18.24
CA ARG A 135 2.44 -1.83 -17.12
C ARG A 135 2.86 -3.30 -17.09
N LEU A 136 1.92 -4.22 -17.32
CA LEU A 136 2.21 -5.65 -17.44
C LEU A 136 3.23 -5.94 -18.56
N GLY A 137 3.09 -5.28 -19.71
CA GLY A 137 3.99 -5.44 -20.85
C GLY A 137 5.38 -4.79 -20.69
N GLU A 138 5.49 -3.75 -19.86
CA GLU A 138 6.75 -3.07 -19.52
C GLU A 138 7.55 -3.83 -18.44
N SER A 139 6.91 -4.72 -17.69
CA SER A 139 7.55 -5.50 -16.63
C SER A 139 8.52 -6.54 -17.17
N LYS A 140 9.74 -6.54 -16.61
CA LYS A 140 10.75 -7.61 -16.78
C LYS A 140 10.59 -8.74 -15.75
N PHE A 141 9.62 -8.61 -14.87
CA PHE A 141 9.22 -9.57 -13.85
C PHE A 141 7.86 -10.17 -14.20
N ARG A 142 7.53 -11.29 -13.55
CA ARG A 142 6.31 -12.05 -13.86
C ARG A 142 5.18 -11.69 -12.93
N TRP A 143 3.97 -11.59 -13.47
CA TRP A 143 2.77 -11.24 -12.70
C TRP A 143 1.93 -12.46 -12.35
N LEU A 144 1.45 -12.52 -11.12
CA LEU A 144 0.62 -13.60 -10.61
C LEU A 144 -0.77 -13.12 -10.16
N SER A 145 -1.82 -13.78 -10.67
CA SER A 145 -3.18 -13.73 -10.14
C SER A 145 -3.97 -14.93 -10.63
N GLY A 146 -4.42 -15.77 -9.70
CA GLY A 146 -5.18 -16.97 -10.01
C GLY A 146 -6.70 -16.79 -9.92
N ASN A 147 -7.15 -15.82 -9.12
CA ASN A 147 -8.57 -15.60 -8.86
C ASN A 147 -9.13 -14.32 -9.47
N CYS A 148 -8.30 -13.33 -9.83
CA CYS A 148 -8.76 -12.12 -10.53
C CYS A 148 -8.31 -12.14 -11.99
N THR A 149 -9.27 -11.94 -12.90
CA THR A 149 -9.11 -12.06 -14.34
C THR A 149 -9.82 -10.93 -15.06
N GLU A 150 -9.72 -10.90 -16.39
CA GLU A 150 -10.57 -10.03 -17.20
C GLU A 150 -12.05 -10.40 -17.01
N SER A 151 -12.95 -9.47 -17.33
CA SER A 151 -14.40 -9.65 -17.17
C SER A 151 -14.96 -10.90 -17.89
N ASN A 152 -14.34 -11.30 -19.00
CA ASN A 152 -14.68 -12.52 -19.76
C ASN A 152 -14.13 -13.81 -19.13
N GLY A 153 -13.38 -13.73 -18.03
CA GLY A 153 -12.77 -14.85 -17.32
C GLY A 153 -11.35 -15.21 -17.78
N ALA A 154 -10.84 -14.62 -18.86
CA ALA A 154 -9.48 -14.85 -19.34
C ALA A 154 -8.45 -14.15 -18.44
N ALA A 155 -7.27 -14.75 -18.27
CA ALA A 155 -6.17 -14.08 -17.59
C ALA A 155 -5.78 -12.78 -18.33
N PHE A 156 -5.36 -11.77 -17.58
CA PHE A 156 -4.75 -10.58 -18.17
C PHE A 156 -3.50 -10.96 -18.97
N PRO A 157 -3.17 -10.25 -20.06
CA PRO A 157 -1.97 -10.52 -20.84
C PRO A 157 -0.70 -10.62 -19.99
N GLY A 158 0.01 -11.75 -20.10
CA GLY A 158 1.25 -12.00 -19.35
C GLY A 158 1.07 -12.40 -17.88
N VAL A 159 -0.16 -12.43 -17.36
CA VAL A 159 -0.46 -12.83 -15.97
C VAL A 159 -0.76 -14.32 -15.90
N ARG A 160 -0.22 -15.01 -14.90
CA ARG A 160 -0.47 -16.43 -14.63
C ARG A 160 -1.07 -16.63 -13.24
N GLY A 161 -1.84 -17.70 -13.04
CA GLY A 161 -2.28 -18.06 -11.69
C GLY A 161 -1.16 -18.63 -10.81
N TRP A 162 -0.18 -19.27 -11.45
CA TRP A 162 0.96 -19.93 -10.82
C TRP A 162 2.15 -19.95 -11.78
N ASP A 163 3.33 -20.22 -11.23
CA ASP A 163 4.56 -20.42 -11.99
C ASP A 163 5.52 -21.35 -11.26
N THR A 164 6.59 -21.79 -11.93
CA THR A 164 7.64 -22.60 -11.30
C THR A 164 9.04 -22.12 -11.65
N VAL A 165 10.01 -22.40 -10.78
CA VAL A 165 11.44 -22.16 -11.02
C VAL A 165 12.27 -23.25 -10.35
N ARG A 166 13.45 -23.55 -10.91
CA ARG A 166 14.44 -24.39 -10.22
C ARG A 166 15.48 -23.53 -9.52
N VAL A 167 15.65 -23.74 -8.21
CA VAL A 167 16.65 -23.07 -7.38
C VAL A 167 17.32 -24.10 -6.48
N ALA A 168 18.66 -24.13 -6.46
CA ALA A 168 19.45 -25.07 -5.66
C ALA A 168 18.98 -26.54 -5.80
N GLY A 169 18.62 -26.96 -7.02
CA GLY A 169 18.13 -28.31 -7.33
C GLY A 169 16.64 -28.56 -7.06
N ALA A 170 15.98 -27.74 -6.24
CA ALA A 170 14.56 -27.86 -5.93
C ALA A 170 13.68 -27.12 -6.95
N LYS A 171 12.53 -27.71 -7.32
CA LYS A 171 11.48 -27.06 -8.11
C LYS A 171 10.52 -26.31 -7.17
N VAL A 172 10.61 -24.99 -7.17
CA VAL A 172 9.74 -24.10 -6.40
C VAL A 172 8.51 -23.79 -7.23
N GLY A 173 7.33 -24.05 -6.68
CA GLY A 173 6.04 -23.60 -7.17
C GLY A 173 5.58 -22.36 -6.42
N ILE A 174 5.13 -21.36 -7.18
CA ILE A 174 4.58 -20.12 -6.64
C ILE A 174 3.19 -19.88 -7.22
N PHE A 175 2.23 -19.44 -6.41
CA PHE A 175 0.88 -19.11 -6.87
C PHE A 175 0.44 -17.75 -6.34
N GLY A 176 -0.43 -17.05 -7.07
CA GLY A 176 -0.95 -15.74 -6.68
C GLY A 176 -2.45 -15.73 -6.43
N THR A 177 -2.89 -15.09 -5.36
CA THR A 177 -4.31 -14.81 -5.10
C THR A 177 -4.51 -13.43 -4.49
N ASN A 178 -5.68 -12.86 -4.74
CA ASN A 178 -6.07 -11.48 -4.48
C ASN A 178 -7.29 -11.42 -3.56
N ILE A 179 -7.40 -10.33 -2.82
CA ILE A 179 -8.62 -9.94 -2.12
C ILE A 179 -9.77 -9.73 -3.10
N VAL A 180 -10.96 -10.16 -2.72
CA VAL A 180 -12.18 -10.02 -3.53
C VAL A 180 -12.92 -8.76 -3.10
N LEU A 181 -12.93 -7.76 -3.96
CA LEU A 181 -13.61 -6.48 -3.77
C LEU A 181 -14.54 -6.18 -4.95
N GLU A 182 -15.29 -5.08 -4.85
CA GLU A 182 -15.96 -4.49 -6.01
C GLU A 182 -14.92 -3.74 -6.85
N TYR A 183 -14.55 -4.33 -7.98
CA TYR A 183 -13.57 -3.77 -8.92
C TYR A 183 -14.24 -3.13 -10.13
N PRO A 184 -13.52 -2.31 -10.92
CA PRO A 184 -14.03 -1.82 -12.20
C PRO A 184 -14.51 -2.95 -13.11
N ALA A 185 -15.48 -2.65 -13.97
CA ALA A 185 -16.20 -3.63 -14.80
C ALA A 185 -15.32 -4.51 -15.70
N TYR A 186 -14.06 -4.14 -15.92
CA TYR A 186 -13.11 -4.94 -16.70
C TYR A 186 -12.42 -6.05 -15.89
N VAL A 187 -12.62 -6.10 -14.57
CA VAL A 187 -12.03 -7.09 -13.65
C VAL A 187 -13.13 -7.98 -13.09
N ARG A 188 -12.85 -9.27 -13.00
CA ARG A 188 -13.71 -10.24 -12.32
C ARG A 188 -12.87 -11.08 -11.37
N CYS A 189 -13.30 -11.20 -10.12
CA CYS A 189 -12.63 -12.05 -9.14
C CYS A 189 -13.52 -13.21 -8.69
N ARG A 190 -12.93 -14.40 -8.59
CA ARG A 190 -13.52 -15.59 -7.98
C ARG A 190 -13.09 -15.68 -6.51
N ASN A 191 -13.80 -16.49 -5.75
CA ASN A 191 -13.40 -16.83 -4.38
C ASN A 191 -11.96 -17.37 -4.38
N ALA A 192 -11.09 -16.76 -3.58
CA ALA A 192 -9.67 -17.07 -3.58
C ALA A 192 -9.36 -18.46 -2.99
N ASP A 193 -10.13 -18.90 -1.98
CA ASP A 193 -9.89 -20.19 -1.31
C ASP A 193 -10.15 -21.37 -2.26
N SER A 194 -11.26 -21.34 -3.00
CA SER A 194 -11.57 -22.40 -3.98
C SER A 194 -10.56 -22.46 -5.13
N VAL A 195 -10.05 -21.31 -5.56
CA VAL A 195 -9.01 -21.23 -6.58
C VAL A 195 -7.67 -21.76 -6.04
N THR A 196 -7.34 -21.47 -4.78
CA THR A 196 -6.05 -21.86 -4.18
C THR A 196 -5.84 -23.38 -4.22
N THR A 197 -6.85 -24.18 -3.86
CA THR A 197 -6.74 -25.64 -3.91
C THR A 197 -6.38 -26.15 -5.31
N ALA A 198 -7.05 -25.64 -6.36
CA ALA A 198 -6.76 -26.03 -7.74
C ALA A 198 -5.35 -25.61 -8.21
N LEU A 199 -4.85 -24.45 -7.73
CA LEU A 199 -3.48 -24.00 -8.02
C LEU A 199 -2.45 -24.91 -7.35
N VAL A 200 -2.69 -25.30 -6.10
CA VAL A 200 -1.82 -26.23 -5.36
C VAL A 200 -1.81 -27.61 -6.02
N ASP A 201 -2.97 -28.13 -6.41
CA ASP A 201 -3.08 -29.40 -7.16
C ASP A 201 -2.25 -29.33 -8.46
N THR A 202 -2.36 -28.22 -9.19
CA THR A 202 -1.60 -28.01 -10.42
C THR A 202 -0.09 -27.99 -10.14
N LEU A 203 0.37 -27.26 -9.12
CA LEU A 203 1.78 -27.21 -8.75
C LEU A 203 2.33 -28.57 -8.31
N GLN A 204 1.53 -29.39 -7.63
CA GLN A 204 1.90 -30.77 -7.31
C GLN A 204 2.02 -31.65 -8.56
N GLN A 205 1.08 -31.55 -9.49
CA GLN A 205 1.16 -32.27 -10.78
C GLN A 205 2.38 -31.84 -11.60
N GLN A 206 2.79 -30.58 -11.47
CA GLN A 206 4.04 -30.08 -12.05
C GLN A 206 5.29 -30.55 -11.30
N GLY A 207 5.16 -31.30 -10.19
CA GLY A 207 6.28 -31.83 -9.41
C GLY A 207 7.01 -30.75 -8.61
N ALA A 208 6.30 -29.75 -8.08
CA ALA A 208 6.91 -28.78 -7.18
C ALA A 208 7.31 -29.45 -5.86
N ASP A 209 8.57 -29.26 -5.45
CA ASP A 209 9.13 -29.72 -4.18
C ASP A 209 8.74 -28.79 -3.01
N LEU A 210 8.57 -27.50 -3.33
CA LEU A 210 8.27 -26.41 -2.40
C LEU A 210 7.15 -25.57 -3.01
N ILE A 211 6.08 -25.29 -2.26
CA ILE A 211 4.93 -24.49 -2.72
C ILE A 211 4.77 -23.28 -1.80
N VAL A 212 4.84 -22.08 -2.39
CA VAL A 212 4.73 -20.79 -1.69
C VAL A 212 3.61 -19.95 -2.30
N GLY A 213 2.75 -19.38 -1.46
CA GLY A 213 1.77 -18.38 -1.91
C GLY A 213 2.38 -16.99 -1.95
N LEU A 214 2.17 -16.23 -3.02
CA LEU A 214 2.44 -14.80 -3.12
C LEU A 214 1.10 -14.06 -3.22
N THR A 215 0.57 -13.57 -2.10
CA THR A 215 -0.85 -13.20 -2.00
C THR A 215 -1.06 -11.74 -1.63
N HIS A 216 -2.16 -11.16 -2.10
CA HIS A 216 -2.56 -9.82 -1.72
C HIS A 216 -3.96 -9.86 -1.10
N ARG A 217 -4.03 -10.36 0.13
CA ARG A 217 -5.25 -10.68 0.89
C ARG A 217 -5.13 -10.17 2.32
N LEU A 218 -6.18 -10.22 3.14
CA LEU A 218 -6.05 -9.89 4.57
C LEU A 218 -5.32 -11.01 5.33
N MET A 219 -4.58 -10.67 6.39
CA MET A 219 -3.80 -11.65 7.17
C MET A 219 -4.63 -12.83 7.69
N TYR A 220 -5.89 -12.60 8.08
CA TYR A 220 -6.76 -13.69 8.54
C TYR A 220 -7.11 -14.68 7.42
N GLU A 221 -7.22 -14.20 6.18
CA GLU A 221 -7.51 -15.04 5.01
C GLU A 221 -6.32 -15.92 4.64
N ASP A 222 -5.12 -15.33 4.62
CA ASP A 222 -3.87 -16.05 4.37
C ASP A 222 -3.62 -17.10 5.46
N SER A 223 -3.80 -16.73 6.74
CA SER A 223 -3.64 -17.65 7.86
C SER A 223 -4.64 -18.80 7.81
N THR A 224 -5.89 -18.53 7.42
CA THR A 224 -6.92 -19.57 7.22
C THR A 224 -6.56 -20.50 6.06
N THR A 225 -6.04 -19.93 4.97
CA THR A 225 -5.58 -20.68 3.79
C THR A 225 -4.44 -21.63 4.17
N LEU A 226 -3.42 -21.13 4.87
CA LEU A 226 -2.28 -21.94 5.32
C LEU A 226 -2.71 -23.07 6.28
N ALA A 227 -3.71 -22.82 7.11
CA ALA A 227 -4.25 -23.82 8.03
C ALA A 227 -5.01 -24.95 7.33
N ARG A 228 -5.80 -24.62 6.29
CA ARG A 228 -6.61 -25.59 5.56
C ARG A 228 -5.84 -26.39 4.53
N GLU A 229 -4.75 -25.82 4.02
CA GLU A 229 -3.95 -26.43 2.95
C GLU A 229 -2.54 -26.80 3.45
N PRO A 230 -2.34 -28.05 3.93
CA PRO A 230 -1.07 -28.48 4.51
C PRO A 230 0.08 -28.56 3.50
N ARG A 231 -0.21 -28.58 2.18
CA ARG A 231 0.80 -28.67 1.12
C ARG A 231 1.51 -27.33 0.84
N ILE A 232 0.93 -26.21 1.29
CA ILE A 232 1.58 -24.90 1.22
C ILE A 232 2.62 -24.81 2.34
N HIS A 233 3.84 -24.39 2.00
CA HIS A 233 4.96 -24.31 2.93
C HIS A 233 5.07 -22.94 3.60
N SER A 234 4.69 -21.88 2.90
CA SER A 234 4.59 -20.52 3.43
C SER A 234 3.71 -19.65 2.54
N ILE A 235 3.17 -18.58 3.09
CA ILE A 235 2.50 -17.51 2.34
C ILE A 235 3.25 -16.20 2.59
N LEU A 236 3.63 -15.54 1.51
CA LEU A 236 4.28 -14.24 1.47
C LEU A 236 3.23 -13.22 0.99
N GLY A 237 2.70 -12.41 1.91
CA GLY A 237 1.49 -11.63 1.69
C GLY A 237 1.68 -10.10 1.71
N GLY A 238 0.64 -9.36 1.28
CA GLY A 238 0.53 -7.90 1.36
C GLY A 238 -0.81 -7.40 1.93
N HIS A 239 -1.23 -6.18 1.56
CA HIS A 239 -2.52 -5.52 1.88
C HIS A 239 -2.66 -4.91 3.29
N ASP A 240 -2.01 -5.47 4.32
CA ASP A 240 -2.22 -5.01 5.70
C ASP A 240 -1.36 -3.79 6.11
N HIS A 241 -0.28 -3.48 5.38
CA HIS A 241 0.63 -2.32 5.51
C HIS A 241 1.46 -2.20 6.80
N ASP A 242 1.01 -2.76 7.93
CA ASP A 242 1.57 -2.58 9.28
C ASP A 242 2.60 -3.63 9.71
N GLY A 243 2.95 -4.57 8.84
CA GLY A 243 3.87 -5.67 9.13
C GLY A 243 3.24 -6.72 10.05
N LYS A 244 3.12 -7.97 9.57
CA LYS A 244 2.46 -9.05 10.32
C LYS A 244 3.15 -10.39 10.11
N ARG A 245 3.14 -11.21 11.16
CA ARG A 245 3.68 -12.57 11.15
C ARG A 245 2.77 -13.53 11.90
N VAL A 246 2.43 -14.65 11.27
CA VAL A 246 1.70 -15.77 11.88
C VAL A 246 2.45 -17.07 11.62
N ALA A 247 2.75 -17.83 12.67
CA ALA A 247 3.38 -19.14 12.56
C ALA A 247 2.36 -20.26 12.82
N LEU A 248 2.39 -21.31 12.00
CA LEU A 248 1.49 -22.45 12.10
C LEU A 248 2.23 -23.75 11.77
N GLY A 249 2.56 -24.55 12.78
CA GLY A 249 3.14 -25.89 12.61
C GLY A 249 4.44 -25.90 11.80
N GLY A 250 5.37 -24.99 12.09
CA GLY A 250 6.65 -24.87 11.38
C GLY A 250 6.58 -24.13 10.03
N ARG A 251 5.40 -23.63 9.65
CA ARG A 251 5.17 -22.80 8.46
C ARG A 251 4.81 -21.37 8.88
N VAL A 252 4.93 -20.41 7.97
CA VAL A 252 4.67 -19.00 8.28
C VAL A 252 3.85 -18.29 7.21
N VAL A 253 3.02 -17.35 7.64
CA VAL A 253 2.52 -16.23 6.85
C VAL A 253 3.27 -14.97 7.29
N VAL A 254 3.89 -14.26 6.35
CA VAL A 254 4.61 -13.00 6.64
C VAL A 254 4.16 -11.89 5.70
N LYS A 255 4.13 -10.67 6.22
CA LYS A 255 3.85 -9.42 5.49
C LYS A 255 4.78 -8.35 6.02
N ALA A 256 5.46 -7.64 5.14
CA ALA A 256 6.33 -6.53 5.52
C ALA A 256 5.52 -5.26 5.79
N VAL A 257 6.17 -4.29 6.44
CA VAL A 257 5.68 -2.91 6.53
C VAL A 257 5.80 -2.27 5.15
N SER A 258 4.78 -1.50 4.77
CA SER A 258 4.68 -0.81 3.46
C SER A 258 5.91 0.04 3.11
N ASN A 259 6.02 0.41 1.83
CA ASN A 259 7.06 1.30 1.29
C ASN A 259 8.49 0.81 1.50
N SER A 260 8.66 -0.52 1.51
CA SER A 260 9.95 -1.18 1.75
C SER A 260 10.59 -0.77 3.08
N ARG A 261 9.82 -0.28 4.07
CA ARG A 261 10.36 0.02 5.40
C ARG A 261 10.95 -1.24 6.04
N THR A 262 10.27 -2.36 5.81
CA THR A 262 10.83 -3.69 6.08
C THR A 262 10.73 -4.60 4.86
N ALA A 263 11.45 -5.72 4.91
CA ALA A 263 11.27 -6.88 4.05
C ALA A 263 11.38 -8.14 4.90
N TYR A 264 10.87 -9.26 4.37
CA TYR A 264 11.11 -10.58 4.96
C TYR A 264 12.04 -11.40 4.08
N LEU A 265 13.19 -11.80 4.62
CA LEU A 265 14.03 -12.84 4.04
C LEU A 265 13.57 -14.20 4.58
N VAL A 266 12.87 -14.97 3.75
CA VAL A 266 12.40 -16.31 4.09
C VAL A 266 13.32 -17.34 3.44
N THR A 267 13.93 -18.17 4.28
CA THR A 267 14.85 -19.24 3.90
C THR A 267 14.17 -20.60 4.11
N PHE A 268 14.12 -21.39 3.05
CA PHE A 268 13.64 -22.75 3.05
C PHE A 268 14.84 -23.69 2.90
N THR A 269 15.08 -24.54 3.89
CA THR A 269 16.16 -25.53 3.85
C THR A 269 15.56 -26.93 3.83
N LYS A 270 15.95 -27.75 2.85
CA LYS A 270 15.44 -29.13 2.74
C LYS A 270 15.81 -29.91 4.00
N SER A 271 14.84 -30.60 4.61
CA SER A 271 15.03 -31.39 5.83
C SER A 271 14.24 -32.70 5.73
N GLY A 272 14.94 -33.80 5.45
CA GLY A 272 14.30 -35.08 5.13
C GLY A 272 13.38 -34.95 3.91
N THR A 273 12.13 -35.38 4.06
CA THR A 273 11.10 -35.23 3.01
C THR A 273 10.49 -33.83 2.95
N GLY A 274 10.62 -33.04 4.03
CA GLY A 274 10.02 -31.71 4.18
C GLY A 274 10.99 -30.54 4.01
N TRP A 275 10.58 -29.38 4.50
CA TRP A 275 11.35 -28.13 4.48
C TRP A 275 11.28 -27.45 5.85
N ALA A 276 12.44 -27.03 6.36
CA ALA A 276 12.51 -26.10 7.48
C ALA A 276 12.36 -24.68 6.95
N VAL A 277 11.49 -23.88 7.56
CA VAL A 277 11.23 -22.49 7.19
C VAL A 277 11.78 -21.57 8.28
N HIS A 278 12.65 -20.64 7.89
CA HIS A 278 13.17 -19.59 8.76
C HIS A 278 12.94 -18.24 8.10
N ASP A 279 12.26 -17.33 8.80
CA ASP A 279 12.01 -15.97 8.33
C ASP A 279 12.76 -14.95 9.18
N GLN A 280 13.29 -13.91 8.52
CA GLN A 280 13.96 -12.79 9.15
C GLN A 280 13.38 -11.48 8.62
N GLU A 281 12.87 -10.64 9.50
CA GLU A 281 12.51 -9.26 9.16
C GLU A 281 13.77 -8.39 9.06
N VAL A 282 13.83 -7.57 8.02
CA VAL A 282 14.94 -6.68 7.70
C VAL A 282 14.41 -5.26 7.64
N HIS A 283 14.95 -4.36 8.46
CA HIS A 283 14.59 -2.94 8.46
C HIS A 283 15.53 -2.14 7.57
N PHE A 284 14.98 -1.37 6.63
CA PHE A 284 15.75 -0.49 5.76
C PHE A 284 15.80 0.92 6.33
N VAL A 285 16.97 1.29 6.83
CA VAL A 285 17.20 2.55 7.55
C VAL A 285 18.31 3.36 6.89
N ALA A 286 18.46 4.61 7.34
CA ALA A 286 19.53 5.50 6.89
C ALA A 286 20.92 4.87 7.11
N GLY A 287 21.81 5.05 6.13
CA GLY A 287 23.20 4.55 6.17
C GLY A 287 23.40 3.17 5.53
N MET A 288 22.33 2.42 5.22
CA MET A 288 22.47 1.20 4.41
C MET A 288 22.88 1.54 2.97
N PRO A 289 23.68 0.68 2.31
CA PRO A 289 24.12 0.91 0.94
C PRO A 289 22.96 0.83 -0.05
N ASP A 290 23.04 1.62 -1.12
CA ASP A 290 22.12 1.58 -2.25
C ASP A 290 22.71 0.78 -3.41
N ASP A 291 21.87 0.05 -4.14
CA ASP A 291 22.22 -0.45 -5.46
C ASP A 291 22.25 0.74 -6.45
N PRO A 292 23.37 1.00 -7.15
CA PRO A 292 23.50 2.18 -8.00
C PRO A 292 22.55 2.18 -9.19
N VAL A 293 22.21 1.02 -9.74
CA VAL A 293 21.31 0.92 -10.92
C VAL A 293 19.88 1.28 -10.53
N THR A 294 19.38 0.68 -9.46
CA THR A 294 18.05 0.94 -8.90
C THR A 294 17.94 2.38 -8.43
N ARG A 295 18.94 2.90 -7.71
CA ARG A 295 18.96 4.29 -7.27
C ARG A 295 18.88 5.26 -8.44
N ALA A 296 19.64 5.01 -9.52
CA ALA A 296 19.58 5.86 -10.70
C ALA A 296 18.18 5.85 -11.32
N ALA A 297 17.51 4.69 -11.40
CA ALA A 297 16.14 4.60 -11.90
C ALA A 297 15.15 5.41 -11.04
N VAL A 298 15.17 5.20 -9.73
CA VAL A 298 14.31 5.91 -8.78
C VAL A 298 14.52 7.43 -8.84
N HIS A 299 15.78 7.89 -8.81
CA HIS A 299 16.08 9.32 -8.84
C HIS A 299 15.66 10.00 -10.16
N ARG A 300 15.81 9.33 -11.31
CA ARG A 300 15.30 9.89 -12.58
C ARG A 300 13.82 10.26 -12.49
N TRP A 301 13.00 9.39 -11.89
CA TRP A 301 11.58 9.64 -11.72
C TRP A 301 11.30 10.74 -10.69
N ARG A 302 12.01 10.76 -9.56
CA ARG A 302 11.95 11.87 -8.60
C ARG A 302 12.19 13.21 -9.30
N ASP A 303 13.21 13.30 -10.14
CA ASP A 303 13.56 14.53 -10.85
C ASP A 303 12.47 14.93 -11.85
N THR A 304 11.81 13.97 -12.50
CA THR A 304 10.66 14.25 -13.37
C THR A 304 9.48 14.85 -12.60
N LEU A 305 9.21 14.35 -11.38
CA LEU A 305 8.17 14.90 -10.52
C LEU A 305 8.52 16.34 -10.10
N THR A 306 9.76 16.57 -9.68
CA THR A 306 10.24 17.91 -9.32
C THR A 306 10.09 18.90 -10.48
N ARG A 307 10.42 18.51 -11.72
CA ARG A 307 10.19 19.36 -12.89
C ARG A 307 8.71 19.61 -13.17
N ARG A 308 7.84 18.63 -12.89
CA ARG A 308 6.41 18.71 -13.20
C ARG A 308 5.61 19.52 -12.18
N ILE A 309 5.81 19.28 -10.88
CA ILE A 309 5.02 19.91 -9.81
C ILE A 309 5.85 20.80 -8.89
N GLY A 310 7.12 21.05 -9.21
CA GLY A 310 8.04 21.80 -8.37
C GLY A 310 8.70 20.97 -7.27
N PRO A 311 9.70 21.55 -6.58
CA PRO A 311 10.41 20.87 -5.51
C PRO A 311 9.48 20.56 -4.34
N ASP A 312 9.79 19.49 -3.62
CA ASP A 312 9.10 19.20 -2.38
C ASP A 312 9.47 20.22 -1.31
N ARG A 313 8.51 20.64 -0.49
CA ARG A 313 8.71 21.65 0.57
C ARG A 313 7.92 21.27 1.81
N VAL A 314 8.48 21.57 2.98
CA VAL A 314 7.79 21.36 4.27
C VAL A 314 6.68 22.40 4.40
N LEU A 315 5.48 21.94 4.73
CA LEU A 315 4.30 22.77 4.97
C LEU A 315 3.96 22.88 6.46
N GLY A 316 4.42 21.91 7.27
CA GLY A 316 4.17 21.88 8.70
C GLY A 316 4.89 20.72 9.39
N ILE A 317 4.77 20.68 10.72
CA ILE A 317 5.33 19.61 11.55
C ILE A 317 4.18 18.89 12.26
N ALA A 318 4.05 17.59 12.00
CA ALA A 318 3.14 16.71 12.71
C ALA A 318 3.76 16.32 14.06
N PRO A 319 3.10 16.58 15.19
CA PRO A 319 3.64 16.21 16.51
C PRO A 319 3.62 14.70 16.75
N GLU A 320 2.72 13.99 16.08
CA GLU A 320 2.48 12.55 16.20
C GLU A 320 2.25 11.94 14.82
N PRO A 321 2.42 10.62 14.65
CA PRO A 321 2.09 9.95 13.39
C PRO A 321 0.63 10.14 12.99
N ILE A 322 0.39 10.37 11.70
CA ILE A 322 -0.95 10.55 11.13
C ILE A 322 -1.34 9.27 10.41
N ASN A 323 -2.35 8.58 10.93
CA ASN A 323 -2.87 7.38 10.29
C ASN A 323 -3.77 7.76 9.10
N ALA A 324 -3.24 7.61 7.88
CA ALA A 324 -3.91 7.93 6.62
C ALA A 324 -4.08 6.69 5.72
N ILE A 325 -4.09 5.50 6.32
CA ILE A 325 -4.40 4.23 5.64
C ILE A 325 -5.82 4.27 5.06
N ASP A 326 -6.02 3.77 3.83
CA ASP A 326 -7.27 3.84 3.07
C ASP A 326 -8.43 3.22 3.87
N SER A 327 -8.23 2.07 4.49
CA SER A 327 -9.24 1.40 5.33
C SER A 327 -9.65 2.20 6.58
N ILE A 328 -8.76 3.03 7.11
CA ILE A 328 -9.02 3.94 8.25
C ILE A 328 -9.84 5.13 7.78
N SER A 329 -9.54 5.64 6.58
CA SER A 329 -10.26 6.74 5.96
C SER A 329 -11.69 6.36 5.57
N LYS A 330 -12.07 5.07 5.51
CA LYS A 330 -13.46 4.61 5.21
C LYS A 330 -14.41 4.57 6.42
N ARG A 331 -14.09 5.37 7.44
CA ARG A 331 -14.90 5.71 8.61
C ARG A 331 -14.49 7.11 9.11
N GLU A 332 -15.23 7.71 10.04
CA GLU A 332 -14.77 8.97 10.65
C GLU A 332 -13.36 8.77 11.23
N SER A 333 -12.45 9.67 10.86
CA SER A 333 -11.06 9.65 11.31
C SER A 333 -10.56 11.08 11.57
N PRO A 334 -9.60 11.26 12.48
CA PRO A 334 -9.00 12.58 12.69
C PRO A 334 -8.35 13.16 11.43
N PHE A 335 -7.72 12.30 10.62
CA PHE A 335 -7.17 12.67 9.32
C PHE A 335 -8.25 13.17 8.35
N GLY A 336 -9.34 12.41 8.19
CA GLY A 336 -10.48 12.82 7.36
C GLY A 336 -11.10 14.13 7.84
N ASN A 337 -11.25 14.31 9.15
CA ASN A 337 -11.76 15.53 9.78
C ASN A 337 -10.88 16.76 9.48
N MET A 338 -9.55 16.62 9.56
CA MET A 338 -8.62 17.71 9.20
C MET A 338 -8.79 18.12 7.73
N ILE A 339 -8.88 17.14 6.82
CA ILE A 339 -9.00 17.40 5.38
C ILE A 339 -10.31 18.14 5.06
N VAL A 340 -11.44 17.65 5.57
CA VAL A 340 -12.74 18.24 5.29
C VAL A 340 -12.94 19.59 6.00
N ASP A 341 -12.25 19.84 7.12
CA ASP A 341 -12.18 21.18 7.74
C ASP A 341 -11.42 22.19 6.87
N ALA A 342 -10.27 21.78 6.33
CA ALA A 342 -9.50 22.61 5.42
C ALA A 342 -10.31 22.98 4.18
N MET A 343 -11.01 22.00 3.61
CA MET A 343 -11.93 22.19 2.49
C MET A 343 -13.05 23.18 2.85
N ARG A 344 -13.79 22.94 3.94
CA ARG A 344 -14.89 23.82 4.39
C ARG A 344 -14.44 25.26 4.58
N ALA A 345 -13.30 25.43 5.27
CA ALA A 345 -12.74 26.75 5.56
C ALA A 345 -12.25 27.45 4.29
N GLY A 346 -11.66 26.72 3.35
CA GLY A 346 -11.13 27.27 2.10
C GLY A 346 -12.20 27.63 1.08
N THR A 347 -13.36 26.97 1.09
CA THR A 347 -14.50 27.30 0.21
C THR A 347 -15.53 28.23 0.85
N ASN A 348 -15.33 28.61 2.12
CA ASN A 348 -16.30 29.37 2.92
C ASN A 348 -17.71 28.74 2.85
N ALA A 349 -17.79 27.44 3.10
CA ALA A 349 -19.03 26.67 3.08
C ALA A 349 -19.60 26.48 4.50
N ASP A 350 -20.92 26.32 4.62
CA ASP A 350 -21.56 25.97 5.89
C ASP A 350 -21.22 24.53 6.29
N VAL A 351 -21.25 23.62 5.30
CA VAL A 351 -21.00 22.19 5.44
C VAL A 351 -20.05 21.78 4.33
N ALA A 352 -19.11 20.86 4.61
CA ALA A 352 -18.32 20.20 3.58
C ALA A 352 -18.40 18.68 3.73
N ILE A 353 -18.43 18.00 2.58
CA ILE A 353 -18.37 16.54 2.48
C ILE A 353 -17.30 16.17 1.46
N ILE A 354 -16.46 15.20 1.82
CA ILE A 354 -15.59 14.50 0.89
C ILE A 354 -15.83 13.00 1.04
N ASN A 355 -16.02 12.29 -0.09
CA ASN A 355 -16.12 10.84 -0.07
C ASN A 355 -14.75 10.24 0.26
N SER A 356 -14.70 9.24 1.14
CA SER A 356 -13.47 8.62 1.63
C SER A 356 -12.56 8.08 0.53
N GLY A 357 -13.13 7.66 -0.61
CA GLY A 357 -12.39 7.21 -1.78
C GLY A 357 -11.51 8.29 -2.43
N ALA A 358 -11.68 9.56 -2.07
CA ALA A 358 -10.78 10.64 -2.50
C ALA A 358 -9.48 10.73 -1.69
N LEU A 359 -9.38 10.05 -0.54
CA LEU A 359 -8.23 10.11 0.38
C LEU A 359 -7.32 8.90 0.17
N ARG A 360 -6.26 9.07 -0.62
CA ARG A 360 -5.48 7.96 -1.22
C ARG A 360 -4.02 7.89 -0.78
N PHE A 361 -3.67 8.48 0.36
CA PHE A 361 -2.28 8.40 0.85
C PHE A 361 -1.88 6.96 1.19
N ASP A 362 -2.82 6.24 1.82
CA ASP A 362 -2.77 4.80 2.09
C ASP A 362 -1.54 4.30 2.88
N ASP A 363 -1.08 5.12 3.81
CA ASP A 363 0.05 4.82 4.68
C ASP A 363 -0.03 5.65 5.97
N ILE A 364 0.88 5.39 6.92
CA ILE A 364 1.09 6.23 8.09
C ILE A 364 2.11 7.30 7.74
N MET A 365 1.70 8.58 7.81
CA MET A 365 2.67 9.68 7.77
C MET A 365 3.38 9.71 9.14
N PRO A 366 4.72 9.61 9.17
CA PRO A 366 5.44 9.67 10.44
C PRO A 366 5.30 11.05 11.09
N ALA A 367 5.54 11.11 12.39
CA ALA A 367 5.73 12.40 13.07
C ALA A 367 6.89 13.17 12.42
N GLY A 368 6.82 14.50 12.44
CA GLY A 368 7.81 15.37 11.82
C GLY A 368 7.29 16.08 10.55
N PRO A 369 8.17 16.37 9.58
CA PRO A 369 7.82 17.21 8.44
C PRO A 369 6.73 16.62 7.54
N ILE A 370 5.61 17.34 7.40
CA ILE A 370 4.60 17.09 6.37
C ILE A 370 4.87 18.01 5.18
N THR A 371 4.87 17.44 3.98
CA THR A 371 5.34 18.15 2.78
C THR A 371 4.30 18.29 1.69
N ARG A 372 4.57 19.19 0.75
CA ARG A 372 3.74 19.39 -0.44
C ARG A 372 3.49 18.09 -1.18
N HIS A 373 4.51 17.28 -1.42
CA HIS A 373 4.34 16.01 -2.15
C HIS A 373 3.48 15.02 -1.37
N MET A 374 3.55 15.00 -0.03
CA MET A 374 2.64 14.19 0.79
C MET A 374 1.18 14.62 0.60
N ILE A 375 0.89 15.93 0.63
CA ILE A 375 -0.47 16.45 0.42
C ILE A 375 -0.96 16.17 -1.01
N GLU A 376 -0.11 16.33 -2.03
CA GLU A 376 -0.45 15.96 -3.41
C GLU A 376 -0.71 14.45 -3.56
N GLY A 377 -0.08 13.62 -2.73
CA GLY A 377 -0.26 12.16 -2.68
C GLY A 377 -1.59 11.72 -2.07
N ILE A 378 -2.23 12.57 -1.26
CA ILE A 378 -3.58 12.29 -0.75
C ILE A 378 -4.59 12.28 -1.91
N PHE A 379 -4.48 13.23 -2.85
CA PHE A 379 -5.47 13.46 -3.90
C PHE A 379 -4.94 13.04 -5.26
N LEU A 380 -4.98 11.73 -5.54
CA LEU A 380 -4.49 11.18 -6.80
C LEU A 380 -5.32 11.65 -8.00
N PHE A 381 -6.63 11.68 -7.86
CA PHE A 381 -7.55 12.12 -8.91
C PHE A 381 -7.74 13.64 -8.83
N ALA A 382 -6.71 14.42 -9.17
CA ALA A 382 -6.67 15.87 -8.91
C ALA A 382 -7.90 16.65 -9.43
N ASP A 383 -8.34 16.37 -10.66
CA ASP A 383 -9.49 17.08 -11.23
C ASP A 383 -10.84 16.57 -10.71
N GLU A 384 -10.87 15.33 -10.23
CA GLU A 384 -12.05 14.70 -9.58
C GLU A 384 -12.20 15.09 -8.11
N THR A 385 -11.16 15.71 -7.54
CA THR A 385 -11.10 16.19 -6.17
C THR A 385 -11.05 17.71 -6.11
N ARG A 386 -11.51 18.41 -7.15
CA ARG A 386 -11.79 19.86 -7.08
C ARG A 386 -13.05 20.08 -6.25
N ALA A 387 -13.08 21.16 -5.49
CA ALA A 387 -14.24 21.49 -4.67
C ALA A 387 -15.22 22.37 -5.46
N VAL A 388 -16.48 21.95 -5.48
CA VAL A 388 -17.62 22.78 -5.92
C VAL A 388 -18.45 23.16 -4.69
N THR A 389 -19.19 24.27 -4.76
CA THR A 389 -20.06 24.71 -3.67
C THR A 389 -21.40 25.17 -4.23
N PHE A 390 -22.49 24.71 -3.62
CA PHE A 390 -23.85 24.97 -4.07
C PHE A 390 -24.83 24.95 -2.87
N PRO A 391 -25.98 25.64 -2.98
CA PRO A 391 -27.01 25.59 -1.94
C PRO A 391 -27.75 24.24 -1.96
N ILE A 392 -28.05 23.70 -0.79
CA ILE A 392 -28.85 22.48 -0.62
C ILE A 392 -29.75 22.62 0.62
N THR A 393 -30.91 21.96 0.62
CA THR A 393 -31.77 21.92 1.81
C THR A 393 -31.25 20.91 2.85
N GLY A 394 -31.62 21.08 4.12
CA GLY A 394 -31.27 20.12 5.19
C GLY A 394 -31.80 18.70 4.92
N ALA A 395 -32.97 18.58 4.30
CA ALA A 395 -33.53 17.29 3.86
C ALA A 395 -32.62 16.61 2.83
N ARG A 396 -32.19 17.36 1.82
CA ARG A 396 -31.32 16.84 0.77
C ARG A 396 -29.90 16.54 1.28
N LEU A 397 -29.37 17.34 2.21
CA LEU A 397 -28.13 17.02 2.92
C LEU A 397 -28.21 15.67 3.65
N ARG A 398 -29.33 15.37 4.33
CA ARG A 398 -29.55 14.06 4.97
C ARG A 398 -29.52 12.93 3.94
N GLU A 399 -30.19 13.11 2.82
CA GLU A 399 -30.24 12.09 1.76
C GLU A 399 -28.84 11.80 1.19
N LEU A 400 -27.99 12.81 1.02
CA LEU A 400 -26.60 12.60 0.60
C LEU A 400 -25.80 11.82 1.66
N ILE A 401 -25.99 12.12 2.95
CA ILE A 401 -25.34 11.35 4.02
C ILE A 401 -25.79 9.88 3.98
N GLU A 402 -27.08 9.62 3.81
CA GLU A 402 -27.65 8.26 3.66
C GLU A 402 -27.01 7.47 2.50
N VAL A 403 -26.77 8.12 1.36
CA VAL A 403 -26.07 7.49 0.22
C VAL A 403 -24.68 7.01 0.63
N GLY A 404 -23.92 7.83 1.34
CA GLY A 404 -22.56 7.49 1.77
C GLY A 404 -22.48 6.41 2.83
N ILE A 405 -23.53 6.26 3.65
CA ILE A 405 -23.58 5.24 4.72
C ILE A 405 -24.45 4.02 4.36
N ARG A 406 -24.85 3.84 3.09
CA ARG A 406 -25.52 2.62 2.61
C ARG A 406 -24.65 1.37 2.79
N ARG A 407 -25.20 0.17 2.56
CA ARG A 407 -24.47 -1.10 2.78
C ARG A 407 -23.09 -1.15 2.10
N GLY A 408 -22.98 -0.71 0.84
CA GLY A 408 -21.71 -0.63 0.10
C GLY A 408 -20.90 0.65 0.35
N GLY A 409 -21.43 1.60 1.12
CA GLY A 409 -20.73 2.81 1.52
C GLY A 409 -19.96 2.65 2.84
N LEU A 410 -20.49 1.86 3.78
CA LEU A 410 -19.80 1.57 5.04
C LEU A 410 -18.49 0.80 4.79
N GLY A 411 -17.36 1.38 5.19
CA GLY A 411 -16.06 0.78 4.89
C GLY A 411 -15.71 0.83 3.40
N GLY A 412 -16.39 1.66 2.60
CA GLY A 412 -16.20 1.85 1.18
C GLY A 412 -15.82 3.28 0.79
N GLY A 413 -15.50 3.49 -0.49
CA GLY A 413 -15.22 4.81 -1.07
C GLY A 413 -16.32 5.86 -0.86
N PRO A 414 -17.62 5.50 -0.95
CA PRO A 414 -18.71 6.46 -0.74
C PRO A 414 -18.82 7.02 0.69
N TYR A 415 -18.13 6.46 1.69
CA TYR A 415 -18.30 6.93 3.07
C TYR A 415 -18.02 8.44 3.20
N PRO A 416 -18.86 9.24 3.88
CA PRO A 416 -18.68 10.68 3.95
C PRO A 416 -17.78 11.08 5.12
N GLN A 417 -16.66 11.74 4.84
CA GLN A 417 -16.00 12.61 5.82
C GLN A 417 -16.72 13.96 5.85
N VAL A 418 -16.99 14.51 7.03
CA VAL A 418 -17.87 15.68 7.18
C VAL A 418 -17.27 16.79 8.04
N SER A 419 -17.56 18.05 7.71
CA SER A 419 -17.29 19.24 8.53
C SER A 419 -18.51 20.16 8.57
N GLY A 420 -18.77 20.80 9.71
CA GLY A 420 -19.92 21.71 9.89
C GLY A 420 -21.27 21.01 10.09
N VAL A 421 -21.29 19.68 10.10
CA VAL A 421 -22.46 18.85 10.39
C VAL A 421 -22.06 17.66 11.27
N ARG A 422 -22.94 17.30 12.19
CA ARG A 422 -22.89 16.11 13.03
C ARG A 422 -24.15 15.28 12.83
N PHE A 423 -23.99 13.98 12.92
CA PHE A 423 -25.09 13.04 12.83
C PHE A 423 -24.77 11.74 13.57
N GLN A 424 -25.81 10.94 13.78
CA GLN A 424 -25.68 9.59 14.29
C GLN A 424 -26.44 8.61 13.40
N PHE A 425 -25.99 7.37 13.33
CA PHE A 425 -26.61 6.37 12.47
C PHE A 425 -26.58 4.96 13.05
N ASP A 426 -27.52 4.11 12.61
CA ASP A 426 -27.61 2.69 12.93
C ASP A 426 -27.54 1.86 11.64
N ALA A 427 -26.45 1.11 11.44
CA ALA A 427 -26.25 0.34 10.22
C ALA A 427 -27.21 -0.85 10.05
N ARG A 428 -27.92 -1.25 11.10
CA ARG A 428 -28.93 -2.32 11.07
C ARG A 428 -30.21 -1.87 10.38
N GLN A 429 -30.43 -0.56 10.28
CA GLN A 429 -31.57 -0.01 9.56
C GLN A 429 -31.42 -0.16 8.03
N PRO A 430 -32.54 -0.23 7.29
CA PRO A 430 -32.53 -0.21 5.83
C PRO A 430 -31.77 1.00 5.28
N SER A 431 -31.11 0.85 4.12
CA SER A 431 -30.43 1.98 3.46
C SER A 431 -31.45 3.08 3.13
N GLY A 432 -31.12 4.34 3.45
CA GLY A 432 -32.06 5.47 3.33
C GLY A 432 -32.78 5.82 4.65
N ALA A 433 -32.65 4.99 5.69
CA ALA A 433 -33.22 5.22 7.02
C ALA A 433 -32.20 4.98 8.14
N ARG A 434 -30.89 5.10 7.84
CA ARG A 434 -29.82 4.82 8.80
C ARG A 434 -29.52 5.98 9.72
N VAL A 435 -29.69 7.23 9.28
CA VAL A 435 -29.46 8.43 10.08
C VAL A 435 -30.57 8.57 11.12
N ILE A 436 -30.20 8.53 12.40
CA ILE A 436 -31.13 8.59 13.53
C ILE A 436 -31.13 10.00 14.14
N GLY A 437 -32.30 10.58 14.38
CA GLY A 437 -32.42 11.91 14.96
C GLY A 437 -32.00 13.04 14.00
N PRO A 438 -31.90 14.30 14.47
CA PRO A 438 -31.62 15.46 13.62
C PRO A 438 -30.16 15.52 13.17
N LEU A 439 -29.92 16.24 12.06
CA LEU A 439 -28.58 16.75 11.74
C LEU A 439 -28.32 18.00 12.60
N THR A 440 -27.12 18.16 13.14
CA THR A 440 -26.77 19.33 13.96
C THR A 440 -25.47 19.98 13.49
N ARG A 441 -25.31 21.28 13.74
CA ARG A 441 -24.03 21.98 13.61
C ARG A 441 -23.13 21.67 14.82
N ASP A 442 -21.88 22.09 14.78
CA ASP A 442 -20.92 21.88 15.87
C ASP A 442 -21.32 22.53 17.20
N ASP A 443 -22.11 23.60 17.15
CA ASP A 443 -22.67 24.29 18.32
C ASP A 443 -24.00 23.67 18.84
N GLY A 444 -24.44 22.55 18.25
CA GLY A 444 -25.65 21.84 18.63
C GLY A 444 -26.93 22.34 17.97
N ARG A 445 -26.91 23.44 17.21
CA ARG A 445 -28.10 23.91 16.48
C ARG A 445 -28.53 22.88 15.44
N VAL A 446 -29.82 22.60 15.37
CA VAL A 446 -30.41 21.68 14.39
C VAL A 446 -30.35 22.30 13.00
N ILE A 447 -29.98 21.50 11.99
CA ILE A 447 -30.17 21.82 10.57
C ILE A 447 -31.55 21.24 10.20
N ALA A 448 -32.56 22.10 10.15
CA ALA A 448 -33.93 21.69 9.85
C ALA A 448 -34.08 21.27 8.37
N PRO A 449 -35.08 20.44 8.02
CA PRO A 449 -35.27 19.97 6.64
C PRO A 449 -35.33 21.07 5.58
N ASN A 450 -35.91 22.23 5.93
CA ASN A 450 -36.08 23.37 5.03
C ASN A 450 -34.97 24.41 5.12
N ASP A 451 -34.00 24.24 6.03
CA ASP A 451 -32.85 25.14 6.10
C ASP A 451 -32.03 25.01 4.83
N THR A 452 -31.60 26.13 4.26
CA THR A 452 -30.65 26.14 3.15
C THR A 452 -29.24 26.28 3.71
N VAL A 453 -28.34 25.39 3.29
CA VAL A 453 -26.92 25.44 3.64
C VAL A 453 -26.06 25.48 2.38
N ARG A 454 -24.93 26.20 2.41
CA ARG A 454 -23.90 26.09 1.38
C ARG A 454 -23.09 24.82 1.61
N LEU A 455 -23.28 23.81 0.77
CA LEU A 455 -22.53 22.57 0.80
C LEU A 455 -21.34 22.67 -0.15
N SER A 456 -20.14 22.37 0.36
CA SER A 456 -18.98 22.07 -0.48
C SER A 456 -18.82 20.55 -0.64
N PHE A 457 -18.63 20.10 -1.88
CA PHE A 457 -18.41 18.70 -2.23
C PHE A 457 -17.32 18.61 -3.31
N VAL A 458 -16.62 17.49 -3.39
CA VAL A 458 -15.71 17.18 -4.50
C VAL A 458 -16.45 16.85 -5.80
N THR A 459 -15.82 17.14 -6.95
CA THR A 459 -16.45 17.06 -8.29
C THR A 459 -16.83 15.66 -8.75
N TYR A 460 -16.11 14.60 -8.38
CA TYR A 460 -16.46 13.24 -8.83
C TYR A 460 -17.86 12.79 -8.35
N PRO A 461 -18.20 12.83 -7.05
CA PRO A 461 -19.55 12.57 -6.58
C PRO A 461 -20.57 13.62 -7.04
N ALA A 462 -20.21 14.91 -6.99
CA ALA A 462 -21.17 15.98 -7.25
C ALA A 462 -21.56 16.13 -8.72
N CYS A 463 -20.59 16.04 -9.63
CA CYS A 463 -20.78 16.34 -11.05
C CYS A 463 -20.87 15.09 -11.93
N ARG A 464 -20.28 13.96 -11.52
CA ARG A 464 -20.26 12.72 -12.32
C ARG A 464 -21.14 11.62 -11.75
N SER A 465 -21.90 11.93 -10.70
CA SER A 465 -22.65 10.95 -9.91
C SER A 465 -21.80 9.80 -9.37
N GLY A 466 -20.51 10.06 -9.13
CA GLY A 466 -19.57 9.09 -8.57
C GLY A 466 -20.07 8.53 -7.24
N ASP A 467 -19.73 7.27 -6.96
CA ASP A 467 -20.08 6.57 -5.71
C ASP A 467 -21.59 6.43 -5.40
N GLY A 468 -22.44 6.79 -6.36
CA GLY A 468 -23.90 6.72 -6.28
C GLY A 468 -24.56 8.03 -5.80
N TYR A 469 -23.80 9.11 -5.62
CA TYR A 469 -24.34 10.42 -5.27
C TYR A 469 -25.09 11.04 -6.44
N ARG A 470 -26.34 11.45 -6.26
CA ARG A 470 -27.12 12.19 -7.28
C ARG A 470 -27.49 13.56 -6.75
N ILE A 471 -26.91 14.60 -7.34
CA ILE A 471 -26.97 15.98 -6.83
C ILE A 471 -27.41 16.96 -7.92
N PRO A 472 -28.70 16.98 -8.32
CA PRO A 472 -29.19 17.94 -9.31
C PRO A 472 -28.97 19.40 -8.90
N GLU A 473 -28.90 19.69 -7.60
CA GLU A 473 -28.60 21.02 -7.04
C GLU A 473 -27.22 21.55 -7.46
N ALA A 474 -26.29 20.66 -7.84
CA ALA A 474 -24.95 21.01 -8.30
C ALA A 474 -24.88 21.25 -9.82
N ALA A 475 -25.96 21.05 -10.59
CA ALA A 475 -25.92 21.04 -12.05
C ALA A 475 -25.30 22.32 -12.66
N ALA A 476 -25.70 23.50 -12.16
CA ALA A 476 -25.19 24.77 -12.66
C ALA A 476 -23.69 24.95 -12.41
N VAL A 477 -23.23 24.64 -11.19
CA VAL A 477 -21.80 24.75 -10.83
C VAL A 477 -20.95 23.68 -11.52
N CYS A 478 -21.51 22.50 -11.78
CA CYS A 478 -20.84 21.45 -12.54
C CYS A 478 -20.68 21.81 -14.02
N ALA A 479 -21.69 22.42 -14.64
CA ALA A 479 -21.59 22.93 -16.01
C ALA A 479 -20.58 24.09 -16.13
N GLU A 480 -20.37 24.88 -15.07
CA GLU A 480 -19.30 25.88 -15.01
C GLU A 480 -17.93 25.24 -14.83
N HIS A 481 -17.81 24.23 -13.96
CA HIS A 481 -16.60 23.44 -13.78
C HIS A 481 -16.13 22.78 -15.07
N GLU A 482 -17.03 22.22 -15.87
CA GLU A 482 -16.66 21.62 -17.17
C GLU A 482 -16.07 22.65 -18.15
N ARG A 483 -16.59 23.87 -18.14
CA ARG A 483 -16.09 24.97 -19.00
C ARG A 483 -14.79 25.57 -18.49
N THR A 484 -14.64 25.68 -17.16
CA THR A 484 -13.55 26.42 -16.51
C THR A 484 -13.02 25.71 -15.26
N PRO A 485 -12.48 24.49 -15.38
CA PRO A 485 -12.12 23.67 -14.22
C PRO A 485 -11.03 24.31 -13.35
N ALA A 486 -10.15 25.13 -13.95
CA ALA A 486 -9.11 25.86 -13.25
C ALA A 486 -9.64 26.88 -12.22
N ASN A 487 -10.88 27.37 -12.37
CA ASN A 487 -11.49 28.31 -11.43
C ASN A 487 -11.94 27.64 -10.12
N PHE A 488 -12.03 26.31 -10.10
CA PHE A 488 -12.44 25.55 -8.94
C PHE A 488 -11.22 25.07 -8.18
N PRO A 489 -11.10 25.34 -6.87
CA PRO A 489 -9.90 25.01 -6.13
C PRO A 489 -9.70 23.50 -6.03
N ARG A 490 -8.45 23.04 -6.17
CA ARG A 490 -8.09 21.64 -5.87
C ARG A 490 -8.16 21.45 -4.37
N THR A 491 -8.67 20.32 -3.88
CA THR A 491 -8.70 20.06 -2.43
C THR A 491 -7.29 20.04 -1.84
N ALA A 492 -6.29 19.57 -2.60
CA ALA A 492 -4.87 19.68 -2.23
C ALA A 492 -4.45 21.13 -1.92
N ASP A 493 -4.83 22.10 -2.75
CA ASP A 493 -4.50 23.51 -2.55
C ASP A 493 -5.20 24.08 -1.31
N LEU A 494 -6.47 23.70 -1.08
CA LEU A 494 -7.21 24.11 0.12
C LEU A 494 -6.56 23.60 1.40
N VAL A 495 -6.06 22.36 1.39
CA VAL A 495 -5.30 21.78 2.52
C VAL A 495 -3.98 22.50 2.72
N MET A 496 -3.21 22.77 1.66
CA MET A 496 -1.94 23.50 1.78
C MET A 496 -2.17 24.91 2.33
N GLN A 497 -3.15 25.65 1.81
CA GLN A 497 -3.50 26.98 2.31
C GLN A 497 -4.01 26.96 3.75
N HIS A 498 -4.70 25.89 4.16
CA HIS A 498 -5.10 25.70 5.55
C HIS A 498 -3.88 25.54 6.47
N LEU A 499 -2.92 24.69 6.10
CA LEU A 499 -1.68 24.52 6.86
C LEU A 499 -0.86 25.81 6.93
N GLU A 500 -0.77 26.55 5.83
CA GLU A 500 -0.10 27.86 5.80
C GLU A 500 -0.78 28.87 6.74
N ARG A 501 -2.12 28.96 6.75
CA ARG A 501 -2.89 29.79 7.70
C ARG A 501 -2.71 29.38 9.16
N MET A 502 -2.45 28.10 9.40
CA MET A 502 -2.16 27.56 10.73
C MET A 502 -0.68 27.71 11.11
N ASN A 503 0.12 28.47 10.33
CA ASN A 503 1.57 28.62 10.50
C ASN A 503 2.30 27.27 10.58
N GLY A 504 1.86 26.30 9.76
CA GLY A 504 2.40 24.94 9.71
C GLY A 504 2.07 24.07 10.92
N ARG A 505 1.21 24.54 11.84
CA ARG A 505 0.70 23.72 12.94
C ARG A 505 -0.32 22.72 12.41
N ILE A 506 -0.04 21.45 12.61
CA ILE A 506 -0.97 20.36 12.27
C ILE A 506 -1.75 19.99 13.52
N VAL A 507 -3.07 20.16 13.45
CA VAL A 507 -4.00 19.74 14.49
C VAL A 507 -4.91 18.69 13.88
N MET A 508 -4.98 17.52 14.52
CA MET A 508 -5.91 16.45 14.16
C MET A 508 -7.20 16.63 14.96
N PRO A 509 -8.32 17.10 14.36
CA PRO A 509 -9.57 17.22 15.09
C PRO A 509 -10.02 15.83 15.58
N PRO A 510 -10.53 15.69 16.81
CA PRO A 510 -10.98 14.41 17.31
C PRO A 510 -12.18 13.89 16.51
N THR A 511 -12.44 12.60 16.61
CA THR A 511 -13.69 12.00 16.13
C THR A 511 -14.87 12.41 17.03
N GLY A 512 -16.10 12.24 16.54
CA GLY A 512 -17.32 12.56 17.29
C GLY A 512 -18.33 13.36 16.47
N ARG A 513 -18.04 13.66 15.20
CA ARG A 513 -19.01 14.21 14.24
C ARG A 513 -20.01 13.14 13.80
N VAL A 514 -19.58 11.88 13.80
CA VAL A 514 -20.39 10.73 13.38
C VAL A 514 -20.48 9.70 14.49
N ARG A 515 -21.68 9.55 15.08
CA ARG A 515 -21.92 8.53 16.12
C ARG A 515 -22.60 7.29 15.53
N ARG A 516 -21.93 6.14 15.56
CA ARG A 516 -22.50 4.86 15.15
C ARG A 516 -23.17 4.15 16.33
N LEU A 517 -24.44 3.78 16.20
CA LEU A 517 -25.29 3.26 17.29
C LEU A 517 -25.37 1.73 17.37
N ASP A 518 -24.89 1.02 16.35
CA ASP A 518 -24.90 -0.44 16.25
C ASP A 518 -23.57 -1.10 16.65
N ARG A 519 -22.80 -0.43 17.51
CA ARG A 519 -21.53 -0.93 18.04
C ARG A 519 -21.65 -1.43 19.47
#